data_AF-A0A8J3XYV4-F1
#
_entry.id   AF-A0A8J3XYV4-F1
#
_cell.length_a   1.000
_cell.length_b   1.000
_cell.length_c   1.000
_cell.angle_alpha   90.00
_cell.angle_beta   90.00
_cell.angle_gamma   90.00
#
_symmetry.space_group_name_H-M   'P 1'
#
loop_
_entity.id
_entity.type
_entity.pdbx_description
1 polymer ?
#
loop_
_entity_poly.entity_id
_entity_poly.type
_entity_poly.pdbx_seq_one_letter_code
_entity_poly.pdbx_strand_id
1 'polypeptide(L)'
;MSNSLDVKQWSDRYVAQWNEPDPAMRSALIRELWAPDGIQVLVDPPETIRDAASELAFPVPPLEVRGHDALNARVTRAYEMFVAPGEHVFEAAEEPFLLLPHVLGIRWSMVSIRTGEAVGGGLDILALDGDDRIRTDHQFIGVS
;
A
#
# COMPACT_ATOMS: atom_id res chain seq x y z
N MET A 1 16.82 16.91 17.72
CA MET A 1 16.88 17.41 16.34
C MET A 1 15.97 16.49 15.54
N SER A 2 14.84 16.99 15.04
CA SER A 2 14.00 16.17 14.16
C SER A 2 14.79 16.00 12.86
N ASN A 3 15.22 14.79 12.57
CA ASN A 3 15.75 14.51 11.24
C ASN A 3 14.54 14.68 10.30
N SER A 4 14.65 15.55 9.30
CA SER A 4 13.60 15.65 8.29
C SER A 4 13.52 14.30 7.58
N LEU A 5 12.31 13.75 7.46
CA LEU A 5 12.07 12.52 6.72
C LEU A 5 12.60 12.66 5.28
N ASP A 6 13.47 11.75 4.85
CA ASP A 6 13.77 11.58 3.43
C ASP A 6 12.59 10.84 2.79
N VAL A 7 11.69 11.61 2.19
CA VAL A 7 10.42 11.12 1.65
C VAL A 7 10.65 10.08 0.56
N LYS A 8 11.70 10.26 -0.27
CA LYS A 8 12.01 9.31 -1.34
C LYS A 8 12.48 8.00 -0.74
N GLN A 9 13.50 8.04 0.12
CA GLN A 9 14.04 6.83 0.74
C GLN A 9 12.96 6.08 1.54
N TRP A 10 12.11 6.80 2.26
CA TRP A 10 11.02 6.18 3.03
C TRP A 10 9.99 5.54 2.10
N SER A 11 9.61 6.20 1.01
CA SER A 11 8.65 5.67 0.03
C SER A 11 9.19 4.45 -0.70
N ASP A 12 10.48 4.42 -1.02
CA ASP A 12 11.14 3.24 -1.60
C ASP A 12 10.98 2.02 -0.67
N ARG A 13 11.05 2.21 0.66
CA ARG A 13 10.83 1.14 1.65
C ARG A 13 9.36 0.74 1.77
N TYR A 14 8.45 1.70 1.67
CA TYR A 14 7.01 1.44 1.59
C TYR A 14 6.65 0.58 0.37
N VAL A 15 7.23 0.84 -0.80
CA VAL A 15 7.00 -0.01 -1.98
C VAL A 15 7.65 -1.39 -1.80
N ALA A 16 8.83 -1.46 -1.16
CA ALA A 16 9.57 -2.70 -0.95
C ALA A 16 8.79 -3.77 -0.16
N GLN A 17 7.97 -3.41 0.84
CA GLN A 17 7.19 -4.40 1.60
C GLN A 17 6.25 -5.23 0.72
N TRP A 18 5.76 -4.68 -0.39
CA TRP A 18 4.87 -5.36 -1.33
C TRP A 18 5.59 -6.35 -2.23
N ASN A 19 6.91 -6.22 -2.36
CA ASN A 19 7.76 -7.07 -3.21
C ASN A 19 8.64 -8.05 -2.42
N GLU A 20 8.75 -7.89 -1.09
CA GLU A 20 9.67 -8.66 -0.24
C GLU A 20 9.31 -10.17 -0.21
N PRO A 21 10.16 -11.05 -0.77
CA PRO A 21 9.89 -12.49 -0.82
C PRO A 21 10.00 -13.19 0.54
N ASP A 22 10.92 -12.77 1.41
CA ASP A 22 11.14 -13.41 2.70
C ASP A 22 10.03 -12.99 3.70
N PRO A 23 9.22 -13.93 4.21
CA PRO A 23 8.13 -13.58 5.13
C PRO A 23 8.58 -12.91 6.43
N ALA A 24 9.76 -13.28 6.96
CA ALA A 24 10.30 -12.69 8.17
C ALA A 24 10.81 -11.27 7.92
N MET A 25 11.47 -11.03 6.78
CA MET A 25 11.88 -9.69 6.37
C MET A 25 10.66 -8.79 6.09
N ARG A 26 9.63 -9.31 5.41
CA ARG A 26 8.38 -8.59 5.18
C ARG A 26 7.68 -8.20 6.49
N SER A 27 7.65 -9.13 7.46
CA SER A 27 7.13 -8.87 8.80
C SER A 27 7.96 -7.85 9.59
N ALA A 28 9.27 -7.77 9.34
CA ALA A 28 10.12 -6.74 9.93
C ALA A 28 9.85 -5.37 9.31
N LEU A 29 9.74 -5.29 7.97
CA LEU A 29 9.38 -4.06 7.25
C LEU A 29 8.04 -3.52 7.72
N ILE A 30 7.02 -4.37 7.89
CA ILE A 30 5.70 -3.93 8.36
C ILE A 30 5.77 -3.36 9.78
N ARG A 31 6.54 -3.99 10.69
CA ARG A 31 6.72 -3.48 12.06
C ARG A 31 7.49 -2.16 12.11
N GLU A 32 8.38 -1.93 11.16
CA GLU A 32 9.16 -0.71 11.05
C GLU A 32 8.34 0.44 10.46
N LEU A 33 7.60 0.17 9.38
CA LEU A 33 6.84 1.17 8.63
C LEU A 33 5.52 1.54 9.29
N TRP A 34 4.84 0.61 9.96
CA TRP A 34 3.49 0.84 10.47
C TRP A 34 3.47 1.03 11.99
N ALA A 35 2.62 1.94 12.44
CA ALA A 35 2.26 2.02 13.85
C ALA A 35 1.60 0.69 14.29
N PRO A 36 1.71 0.27 15.57
CA PRO A 36 1.15 -1.01 16.03
C PRO A 36 -0.34 -1.22 15.73
N ASP A 37 -1.12 -0.13 15.69
CA ASP A 37 -2.55 -0.10 15.38
C ASP A 37 -2.88 0.58 14.04
N GLY A 38 -1.86 0.74 13.17
CA GLY A 38 -1.99 1.36 11.85
C GLY A 38 -3.01 0.67 10.97
N ILE A 39 -3.63 1.44 10.07
CA ILE A 39 -4.78 1.02 9.27
C ILE A 39 -4.47 1.22 7.79
N GLN A 40 -4.72 0.19 6.98
CA GLN A 40 -4.90 0.38 5.54
C GLN A 40 -6.40 0.36 5.23
N VAL A 41 -6.84 1.35 4.46
CA VAL A 41 -8.21 1.52 3.96
C VAL A 41 -8.15 1.43 2.45
N LEU A 42 -8.79 0.40 1.88
CA LEU A 42 -9.06 0.34 0.46
C LEU A 42 -10.32 1.17 0.18
N VAL A 43 -10.14 2.38 -0.35
CA VAL A 43 -11.20 3.35 -0.57
C VAL A 43 -12.17 2.90 -1.66
N ASP A 44 -11.62 2.25 -2.69
CA ASP A 44 -12.38 1.66 -3.80
C ASP A 44 -12.26 0.13 -3.76
N PRO A 45 -13.15 -0.58 -3.03
CA PRO A 45 -13.15 -2.04 -2.99
C PRO A 45 -13.27 -2.65 -4.40
N PRO A 46 -12.81 -3.90 -4.60
CA PRO A 46 -12.98 -4.61 -5.86
C PRO A 46 -14.43 -4.59 -6.37
N GLU A 47 -14.61 -4.58 -7.69
CA GLU A 47 -15.93 -4.54 -8.35
C GLU A 47 -16.89 -5.59 -7.79
N THR A 48 -16.41 -6.82 -7.58
CA THR A 48 -17.19 -7.91 -6.98
C THR A 48 -17.81 -7.58 -5.63
N ILE A 49 -17.13 -6.79 -4.80
CA ILE A 49 -17.65 -6.35 -3.48
C ILE A 49 -18.64 -5.20 -3.66
N ARG A 50 -18.38 -4.29 -4.60
CA ARG A 50 -19.28 -3.17 -4.90
C ARG A 50 -20.61 -3.65 -5.47
N ASP A 51 -20.56 -4.64 -6.37
CA ASP A 51 -21.73 -5.24 -6.99
C ASP A 51 -22.59 -5.95 -5.94
N ALA A 52 -21.97 -6.78 -5.09
CA ALA A 52 -22.67 -7.47 -4.00
C ALA A 52 -23.35 -6.50 -3.02
N ALA A 53 -22.69 -5.38 -2.66
CA ALA A 53 -23.29 -4.35 -1.82
C ALA A 53 -24.49 -3.68 -2.52
N SER A 54 -24.35 -3.37 -3.81
CA SER A 54 -25.39 -2.74 -4.62
C SER A 54 -26.62 -3.60 -4.80
N GLU A 55 -26.45 -4.91 -5.04
CA GLU A 55 -27.55 -5.88 -5.13
C GLU A 55 -28.39 -5.94 -3.86
N LEU A 56 -27.76 -5.71 -2.71
CA LEU A 56 -28.40 -5.69 -1.40
C LEU A 56 -28.86 -4.28 -0.97
N ALA A 57 -28.72 -3.28 -1.85
CA ALA A 57 -29.02 -1.87 -1.57
C ALA A 57 -28.28 -1.28 -0.35
N PHE A 58 -27.06 -1.77 -0.07
CA PHE A 58 -26.17 -1.17 0.91
C PHE A 58 -25.18 -0.21 0.25
N PRO A 59 -24.75 0.86 0.95
CA PRO A 59 -23.59 1.62 0.50
C PRO A 59 -22.36 0.71 0.46
N VAL A 60 -21.49 0.91 -0.53
CA VAL A 60 -20.22 0.19 -0.64
C VAL A 60 -19.38 0.47 0.62
N PRO A 61 -19.04 -0.56 1.42
CA PRO A 61 -18.22 -0.35 2.61
C PRO A 61 -16.75 -0.20 2.20
N PRO A 62 -15.96 0.65 2.89
CA PRO A 62 -14.51 0.57 2.77
C PRO A 62 -14.03 -0.79 3.27
N LEU A 63 -12.95 -1.32 2.70
CA LEU A 63 -12.27 -2.48 3.28
C LEU A 63 -11.09 -2.00 4.10
N GLU A 64 -11.06 -2.39 5.36
CA GLU A 64 -10.00 -2.00 6.27
C GLU A 64 -9.24 -3.21 6.80
N VAL A 65 -7.93 -3.06 6.94
CA VAL A 65 -7.09 -3.95 7.74
C VAL A 65 -6.35 -3.14 8.79
N ARG A 66 -6.23 -3.69 9.99
CA ARG A 66 -5.68 -2.99 11.15
C ARG A 66 -4.67 -3.82 11.91
N GLY A 67 -3.55 -3.18 12.24
CA GLY A 67 -2.49 -3.75 13.04
C GLY A 67 -1.59 -4.71 12.27
N HIS A 68 -0.41 -4.97 12.84
CA HIS A 68 0.67 -5.65 12.13
C HIS A 68 0.30 -7.04 11.60
N ASP A 69 -0.50 -7.82 12.33
CA ASP A 69 -0.87 -9.17 11.88
C ASP A 69 -1.78 -9.13 10.65
N ALA A 70 -2.79 -8.26 10.65
CA ALA A 70 -3.69 -8.10 9.51
C ALA A 70 -2.97 -7.50 8.30
N LEU A 71 -2.08 -6.54 8.53
CA LEU A 71 -1.22 -5.96 7.50
C LEU A 71 -0.28 -7.00 6.90
N ASN A 72 0.35 -7.85 7.73
CA ASN A 72 1.16 -8.98 7.26
C ASN A 72 0.37 -9.91 6.35
N ALA A 73 -0.85 -10.27 6.74
CA ALA A 73 -1.72 -11.10 5.91
C ALA A 73 -2.07 -10.41 4.58
N ARG A 74 -2.43 -9.12 4.62
CA ARG A 74 -2.81 -8.32 3.44
C ARG A 74 -1.65 -8.16 2.44
N VAL A 75 -0.45 -7.85 2.92
CA VAL A 75 0.73 -7.68 2.08
C VAL A 75 1.21 -9.03 1.54
N THR A 76 1.21 -10.08 2.38
CA THR A 76 1.52 -11.45 1.93
C THR A 76 0.57 -11.90 0.83
N ARG A 77 -0.74 -11.63 0.97
CA ARG A 77 -1.72 -12.01 -0.04
C ARG A 77 -1.48 -11.30 -1.37
N ALA A 78 -1.15 -10.01 -1.35
CA ALA A 78 -0.79 -9.28 -2.58
C ALA A 78 0.49 -9.83 -3.21
N TYR A 79 1.53 -10.08 -2.42
CA TYR A 79 2.78 -10.67 -2.88
C TYR A 79 2.53 -12.01 -3.59
N GLU A 80 1.79 -12.93 -2.95
CA GLU A 80 1.46 -14.24 -3.52
C GLU A 80 0.68 -14.16 -4.83
N MET A 81 -0.25 -13.20 -4.92
CA MET A 81 -1.11 -13.04 -6.10
C MET A 81 -0.37 -12.44 -7.28
N PHE A 82 0.49 -11.45 -7.03
CA PHE A 82 0.99 -10.57 -8.10
C PHE A 82 2.49 -10.68 -8.35
N VAL A 83 3.30 -10.95 -7.32
CA VAL A 83 4.77 -10.92 -7.40
C VAL A 83 5.37 -12.32 -7.39
N ALA A 84 4.91 -13.21 -6.50
CA ALA A 84 5.42 -14.57 -6.37
C ALA A 84 5.40 -15.40 -7.67
N PRO A 85 4.42 -15.24 -8.59
CA PRO A 85 4.44 -15.92 -9.89
C PRO A 85 5.60 -15.48 -10.81
N GLY A 86 6.27 -14.36 -10.49
CA GLY A 86 7.36 -13.80 -11.31
C GLY A 86 6.87 -13.03 -12.53
N GLU A 87 5.59 -12.63 -12.54
CA GLU A 87 4.97 -11.92 -13.67
C GLU A 87 4.98 -10.40 -13.48
N HIS A 88 4.86 -9.92 -12.23
CA HIS A 88 4.77 -8.50 -11.93
C HIS A 88 5.68 -8.06 -10.79
N VAL A 89 5.93 -6.75 -10.75
CA VAL A 89 6.61 -6.03 -9.67
C VAL A 89 5.82 -4.76 -9.35
N PHE A 90 5.77 -4.37 -8.07
CA PHE A 90 5.23 -3.06 -7.69
C PHE A 90 6.34 -2.01 -7.65
N GLU A 91 6.11 -0.87 -8.28
CA GLU A 91 7.08 0.23 -8.37
C GLU A 91 6.43 1.57 -8.00
N ALA A 92 7.24 2.52 -7.52
CA ALA A 92 6.82 3.91 -7.45
C ALA A 92 6.70 4.44 -8.89
N ALA A 93 5.52 4.91 -9.27
CA ALA A 93 5.24 5.39 -10.62
C ALA A 93 5.76 6.81 -10.86
N GLU A 94 5.81 7.62 -9.80
CA GLU A 94 6.28 9.01 -9.80
C GLU A 94 7.06 9.30 -8.50
N GLU A 95 7.73 10.46 -8.44
CA GLU A 95 8.33 10.93 -7.19
C GLU A 95 7.25 11.13 -6.12
N PRO A 96 7.46 10.62 -4.89
CA PRO A 96 6.51 10.80 -3.81
C PRO A 96 6.43 12.28 -3.42
N PHE A 97 5.25 12.72 -2.99
CA PHE A 97 5.00 14.13 -2.69
C PHE A 97 4.39 14.32 -1.31
N LEU A 98 4.76 15.42 -0.65
CA LEU A 98 4.16 15.83 0.61
C LEU A 98 2.88 16.62 0.34
N LEU A 99 1.79 16.22 0.99
CA LEU A 99 0.53 16.97 1.02
C LEU A 99 0.53 17.96 2.18
N LEU A 100 0.99 17.51 3.36
CA LEU A 100 1.10 18.25 4.61
C LEU A 100 2.29 17.68 5.41
N PRO A 101 2.74 18.33 6.50
CA PRO A 101 3.65 17.68 7.43
C PRO A 101 3.11 16.31 7.88
N HIS A 102 3.93 15.26 7.75
CA HIS A 102 3.57 13.86 8.03
C HIS A 102 2.40 13.29 7.19
N VAL A 103 2.05 13.91 6.06
CA VAL A 103 1.10 13.35 5.10
C VAL A 103 1.72 13.34 3.71
N LEU A 104 1.90 12.16 3.14
CA LEU A 104 2.50 11.99 1.81
C LEU A 104 1.59 11.18 0.88
N GLY A 105 1.75 11.43 -0.42
CA GLY A 105 1.15 10.63 -1.49
C GLY A 105 2.21 9.83 -2.23
N ILE A 106 1.89 8.57 -2.52
CA ILE A 106 2.71 7.68 -3.35
C ILE A 106 1.86 7.17 -4.50
N ARG A 107 2.25 7.49 -5.73
CA ARG A 107 1.71 6.83 -6.91
C ARG A 107 2.50 5.56 -7.14
N TRP A 108 1.79 4.46 -7.38
CA TRP A 108 2.40 3.16 -7.61
C TRP A 108 1.83 2.52 -8.86
N SER A 109 2.65 1.68 -9.48
CA SER A 109 2.29 0.86 -10.63
C SER A 109 2.61 -0.60 -10.34
N MET A 110 1.74 -1.50 -10.81
CA MET A 110 2.06 -2.91 -10.97
C MET A 110 2.56 -3.09 -12.41
N VAL A 111 3.83 -3.40 -12.57
CA VAL A 111 4.52 -3.46 -13.86
C VAL A 111 4.73 -4.91 -14.26
N SER A 112 4.42 -5.24 -15.51
CA SER A 112 4.74 -6.54 -16.11
C SER A 112 6.25 -6.67 -16.28
N ILE A 113 6.88 -7.67 -15.65
CA ILE A 113 8.32 -7.92 -15.76
C ILE A 113 8.71 -8.22 -17.22
N ARG A 114 7.80 -8.83 -17.98
CA ARG A 114 8.04 -9.22 -19.38
C ARG A 114 8.04 -8.04 -20.34
N THR A 115 7.17 -7.06 -20.14
CA THR A 115 6.94 -5.95 -21.10
C THR A 115 7.42 -4.59 -20.60
N GLY A 116 7.58 -4.42 -19.29
CA GLY A 116 7.85 -3.12 -18.66
C GLY A 116 6.64 -2.19 -18.65
N GLU A 117 5.44 -2.68 -19.00
CA GLU A 117 4.23 -1.88 -19.05
C GLU A 117 3.47 -1.95 -17.72
N ALA A 118 2.91 -0.82 -17.29
CA ALA A 118 1.99 -0.77 -16.16
C ALA A 118 0.68 -1.47 -16.54
N VAL A 119 0.33 -2.51 -15.78
CA VAL A 119 -0.91 -3.30 -15.95
C VAL A 119 -1.92 -3.05 -14.83
N GLY A 120 -1.52 -2.25 -13.83
CA GLY A 120 -2.34 -1.76 -12.75
C GLY A 120 -1.60 -0.63 -12.04
N GLY A 121 -2.30 0.08 -11.16
CA GLY A 121 -1.71 1.19 -10.43
C GLY A 121 -2.69 1.79 -9.44
N GLY A 122 -2.23 2.82 -8.75
CA GLY A 122 -3.02 3.53 -7.78
C GLY A 122 -2.30 4.68 -7.12
N LEU A 123 -2.99 5.25 -6.14
CA LEU A 123 -2.48 6.28 -5.26
C LEU A 123 -2.72 5.85 -3.83
N ASP A 124 -1.68 5.92 -3.00
CA ASP A 124 -1.78 5.74 -1.56
C ASP A 124 -1.54 7.09 -0.88
N ILE A 125 -2.46 7.50 -0.01
CA ILE A 125 -2.32 8.68 0.85
C ILE A 125 -2.03 8.23 2.28
N LEU A 126 -0.81 8.50 2.73
CA LEU A 126 -0.27 8.00 3.99
C LEU A 126 -0.16 9.13 5.01
N ALA A 127 -0.72 8.92 6.19
CA ALA A 127 -0.51 9.80 7.35
C ALA A 127 0.41 9.09 8.36
N LEU A 128 1.50 9.76 8.73
CA LEU A 128 2.52 9.25 9.64
C LEU A 128 2.31 9.81 11.07
N ASP A 129 2.78 9.07 12.07
CA ASP A 129 2.95 9.59 13.44
C ASP A 129 4.28 10.34 13.62
N GLY A 130 4.56 10.74 14.86
CA GLY A 130 5.79 11.46 15.20
C GLY A 130 7.08 10.63 15.13
N ASP A 131 6.97 9.31 14.94
CA ASP A 131 8.08 8.38 14.72
C ASP A 131 8.20 7.99 13.24
N ASP A 132 7.54 8.74 12.35
CA ASP A 132 7.45 8.50 10.90
C ASP A 132 6.86 7.13 10.52
N ARG A 133 5.96 6.60 11.37
CA ARG A 133 5.23 5.35 11.11
C ARG A 133 3.83 5.59 10.60
N ILE A 134 3.36 4.75 9.70
CA ILE A 134 2.04 4.83 9.08
C ILE A 134 0.97 4.59 10.13
N ARG A 135 0.11 5.60 10.34
CA ARG A 135 -1.13 5.47 11.11
C ARG A 135 -2.30 5.13 10.21
N THR A 136 -2.39 5.77 9.05
CA THR A 136 -3.42 5.49 8.06
C THR A 136 -2.85 5.51 6.66
N ASP A 137 -3.24 4.53 5.87
CA ASP A 137 -3.03 4.44 4.43
C ASP A 137 -4.40 4.39 3.74
N HIS A 138 -4.69 5.37 2.90
CA HIS A 138 -5.90 5.38 2.09
C HIS A 138 -5.51 5.07 0.64
N GLN A 139 -5.82 3.86 0.22
CA GLN A 139 -5.46 3.31 -1.07
C GLN A 139 -6.61 3.47 -2.07
N PHE A 140 -6.29 4.07 -3.21
CA PHE A 140 -7.17 4.25 -4.37
C PHE A 140 -6.64 3.39 -5.52
N ILE A 141 -7.46 2.49 -6.05
CA ILE A 141 -7.09 1.60 -7.15
C ILE A 141 -7.57 2.19 -8.46
N GLY A 142 -6.68 2.30 -9.44
CA GLY A 142 -7.00 2.81 -10.76
C GLY A 142 -5.76 3.19 -11.54
N VAL A 143 -5.86 3.09 -12.86
CA VAL A 143 -4.77 3.48 -13.76
C VAL A 143 -4.60 4.99 -13.78
N SER A 144 -3.36 5.42 -13.57
CA SER A 144 -2.84 6.78 -13.81
C SER A 144 -3.00 7.21 -15.26
#